data_AF-A0A6B2LUE2-F1
#
_entry.id   AF-A0A6B2LUE2-F1
#
_cell.length_a   1.000
_cell.length_b   1.000
_cell.length_c   1.000
_cell.angle_alpha   90.00
_cell.angle_beta   90.00
_cell.angle_gamma   90.00
#
_symmetry.space_group_name_H-M   'P 1'
#
loop_
_entity.id
_entity.type
_entity.pdbx_description
1 polymer ?
#
loop_
_entity_poly.entity_id
_entity_poly.type
_entity_poly.pdbx_seq_one_letter_code
_entity_poly.pdbx_strand_id
1 'polypeptide(L)'
;MKLRLEGFNELKRVVDRTVNELQLAMMRKKDLEKFLCVVCLEREKNTVLLPCSHFLSCSLCSEGLKECPVCRIPLSGRLVCKYFEKGKE
;
A
#
# COMPACT_ATOMS: atom_id res chain seq x y z
N MET A 1 -36.80 21.50 25.53
CA MET A 1 -35.51 21.71 24.84
C MET A 1 -34.47 20.60 25.06
N LYS A 2 -34.53 19.79 26.14
CA LYS A 2 -33.58 18.67 26.39
C LYS A 2 -33.60 17.54 25.33
N LEU A 3 -34.79 17.16 24.85
CA LEU A 3 -34.96 16.13 23.80
C LEU A 3 -34.21 16.44 22.49
N ARG A 4 -34.01 17.73 22.15
CA ARG A 4 -33.27 18.14 20.95
C ARG A 4 -31.75 17.96 21.11
N LEU A 5 -31.24 18.14 22.33
CA LEU A 5 -29.81 17.96 22.65
C LEU A 5 -29.43 16.48 22.73
N GLU A 6 -30.34 15.62 23.19
CA GLU A 6 -30.15 14.17 23.23
C GLU A 6 -29.98 13.58 21.83
N GLY A 7 -30.86 13.95 20.88
CA GLY A 7 -30.73 13.55 19.48
C GLY A 7 -29.45 14.07 18.82
N PHE A 8 -29.03 15.30 19.13
CA PHE A 8 -27.75 15.83 18.65
C PHE A 8 -26.54 15.05 19.20
N ASN A 9 -26.58 14.68 20.49
CA ASN A 9 -25.53 13.87 21.12
C ASN A 9 -25.48 12.45 20.54
N GLU A 10 -26.63 11.85 20.25
CA GLU A 10 -26.70 10.55 19.59
C GLU A 10 -26.14 10.61 18.17
N LEU A 11 -26.55 11.60 17.38
CA LEU A 11 -26.00 11.82 16.04
C LEU A 11 -24.49 12.04 16.09
N LYS A 12 -23.99 12.85 17.04
CA LYS A 12 -22.57 13.05 17.24
C LYS A 12 -21.84 11.74 17.54
N ARG A 13 -22.38 10.87 18.41
CA ARG A 13 -21.80 9.54 18.68
C ARG A 13 -21.79 8.63 17.46
N VAL A 14 -22.79 8.72 16.59
CA VAL A 14 -22.82 7.96 15.34
C VAL A 14 -21.73 8.45 14.40
N VAL A 15 -21.62 9.78 14.23
CA VAL A 15 -20.57 10.40 13.40
C VAL A 15 -19.17 10.10 13.94
N ASP A 16 -18.94 10.24 15.25
CA ASP A 16 -17.63 9.96 15.87
C ASP A 16 -17.21 8.50 15.65
N ARG A 17 -18.15 7.54 15.74
CA ARG A 17 -17.89 6.12 15.47
C ARG A 17 -17.54 5.87 14.01
N THR A 18 -18.33 6.38 13.07
CA THR A 18 -18.07 6.16 11.64
C THR A 18 -16.74 6.78 11.21
N VAL A 19 -16.40 7.96 11.73
CA VAL A 19 -15.09 8.59 11.48
C VAL A 19 -13.95 7.70 12.01
N ASN A 20 -14.08 7.16 13.22
CA ASN A 20 -13.04 6.32 13.82
C ASN A 20 -12.86 5.00 13.04
N GLU A 21 -13.96 4.37 12.60
CA GLU A 21 -13.93 3.16 11.77
C GLU A 21 -13.25 3.41 10.41
N LEU A 22 -13.57 4.54 9.77
CA LEU A 22 -12.93 4.95 8.52
C LEU A 22 -11.43 5.20 8.70
N GLN A 23 -11.02 5.84 9.79
CA GLN A 23 -9.61 6.06 10.12
C GLN A 23 -8.86 4.73 10.27
N LEU A 24 -9.43 3.76 10.99
CA LEU A 24 -8.84 2.43 11.15
C LEU A 24 -8.77 1.65 9.83
N ALA A 25 -9.79 1.76 8.98
CA ALA A 25 -9.78 1.15 7.64
C ALA A 25 -8.68 1.75 6.76
N MET A 26 -8.50 3.08 6.78
CA MET A 26 -7.43 3.76 6.04
C MET A 26 -6.05 3.33 6.51
N MET A 27 -5.83 3.22 7.83
CA MET A 27 -4.54 2.76 8.38
C MET A 27 -4.20 1.35 7.89
N ARG A 28 -5.14 0.41 8.01
CA ARG A 28 -4.96 -0.98 7.53
C ARG A 28 -4.67 -1.03 6.03
N LYS A 29 -5.39 -0.25 5.23
CA LYS A 29 -5.15 -0.15 3.78
C LYS A 29 -3.72 0.34 3.48
N LYS A 30 -3.29 1.41 4.17
CA LYS A 30 -1.95 1.97 4.01
C LYS A 30 -0.85 0.97 4.37
N ASP A 31 -1.07 0.15 5.39
CA ASP A 31 -0.12 -0.90 5.77
C ASP A 31 -0.02 -1.99 4.71
N LEU A 32 -1.13 -2.40 4.09
CA LEU A 32 -1.14 -3.36 2.99
C LEU A 32 -0.45 -2.81 1.74
N GLU A 33 -0.72 -1.55 1.38
CA GLU A 33 -0.12 -0.87 0.21
C GLU A 33 1.41 -0.82 0.26
N LYS A 34 2.02 -0.86 1.45
CA LYS A 34 3.49 -0.91 1.60
C LYS A 34 4.13 -2.11 0.92
N PHE A 35 3.42 -3.23 0.83
CA PHE A 35 3.93 -4.48 0.23
C PHE A 35 3.59 -4.61 -1.25
N LEU A 36 2.69 -3.79 -1.78
CA LEU A 36 2.21 -3.89 -3.16
C LEU A 36 3.13 -3.17 -4.15
N CYS A 37 3.29 -3.76 -5.32
CA CYS A 37 4.00 -3.18 -6.44
C CYS A 37 3.42 -1.80 -6.77
N VAL A 38 4.26 -0.78 -6.76
CA VAL A 38 3.82 0.62 -6.98
C VAL A 38 3.34 0.90 -8.40
N VAL A 39 3.50 -0.05 -9.32
CA VAL A 39 3.11 0.08 -10.73
C VAL A 39 1.70 -0.46 -10.97
N CYS A 40 1.40 -1.68 -10.50
CA CYS A 40 0.09 -2.29 -10.70
C CYS A 40 -0.85 -2.19 -9.48
N LEU A 41 -0.31 -1.90 -8.29
CA LEU A 41 -1.05 -1.88 -7.02
C LEU A 41 -1.83 -3.17 -6.72
N GLU A 42 -1.39 -4.29 -7.28
CA GLU A 42 -2.11 -5.57 -7.24
C GLU A 42 -1.22 -6.70 -6.70
N ARG A 43 -0.01 -6.85 -7.23
CA ARG A 43 0.95 -7.90 -6.84
C ARG A 43 1.91 -7.42 -5.77
N GLU A 44 2.37 -8.31 -4.90
CA GLU A 44 3.45 -8.02 -3.95
C GLU A 44 4.76 -7.62 -4.67
N LYS A 45 5.54 -6.73 -4.05
CA LYS A 45 6.88 -6.40 -4.49
C LYS A 45 7.76 -7.64 -4.36
N ASN A 46 8.50 -7.98 -5.41
CA ASN A 46 9.47 -9.07 -5.38
C ASN A 46 10.72 -8.81 -6.22
N THR A 47 10.87 -7.60 -6.78
CA THR A 47 12.01 -7.24 -7.63
C THR A 47 12.78 -6.04 -7.11
N VAL A 48 14.10 -6.21 -7.01
CA VAL A 48 15.09 -5.14 -6.78
C VAL A 48 15.58 -4.61 -8.13
N LEU A 49 15.53 -3.29 -8.31
CA LEU A 49 15.97 -2.60 -9.52
C LEU A 49 17.45 -2.20 -9.42
N LEU A 50 18.31 -2.69 -10.31
CA LEU A 50 19.74 -2.37 -10.33
C LEU A 50 20.03 -1.23 -11.32
N PRO A 51 21.00 -0.33 -11.01
CA PRO A 51 21.93 -0.39 -9.88
C PRO A 51 21.41 0.26 -8.59
N CYS A 52 20.28 0.98 -8.63
CA CYS A 52 19.82 1.81 -7.50
C CYS A 52 19.31 1.04 -6.27
N SER A 53 19.13 -0.27 -6.38
CA SER A 53 18.65 -1.17 -5.32
C SER A 53 17.25 -0.86 -4.76
N HIS A 54 16.42 -0.10 -5.49
CA HIS A 54 15.04 0.16 -5.07
C HIS A 54 14.15 -1.09 -5.23
N PHE A 55 13.45 -1.47 -4.16
CA PHE A 55 12.51 -2.60 -4.10
C PHE A 55 11.06 -2.10 -4.10
N LEU A 56 10.47 -1.94 -5.29
CA LEU A 56 9.17 -1.28 -5.46
C LEU A 56 8.23 -1.95 -6.46
N SER A 57 8.71 -2.94 -7.22
CA SER A 57 7.95 -3.56 -8.31
C SER A 57 7.83 -5.07 -8.16
N CYS A 58 6.77 -5.62 -8.75
CA CYS A 58 6.70 -7.05 -9.02
C CYS A 58 7.52 -7.39 -10.29
N SER A 59 7.87 -8.65 -10.47
CA SER A 59 8.62 -9.18 -11.61
C SER A 59 7.97 -8.77 -12.94
N LEU A 60 6.66 -8.98 -13.10
CA LEU A 60 5.93 -8.65 -14.33
C LEU A 60 6.01 -7.16 -14.68
N CYS A 61 5.76 -6.28 -13.71
CA CYS A 61 5.80 -4.84 -13.99
C CYS A 61 7.24 -4.33 -14.21
N SER A 62 8.24 -4.98 -13.62
CA SER A 62 9.63 -4.56 -13.73
C SER A 62 10.19 -4.71 -15.14
N GLU A 63 9.65 -5.63 -15.96
CA GLU A 63 10.08 -5.87 -17.34
C GLU A 63 9.87 -4.65 -18.25
N GLY A 64 8.78 -3.91 -18.04
CA GLY A 64 8.46 -2.69 -18.80
C GLY A 64 9.24 -1.44 -18.37
N LEU A 65 9.99 -1.51 -17.25
CA LEU A 65 10.74 -0.36 -16.74
C LEU A 65 12.09 -0.24 -17.44
N LYS A 66 12.41 0.97 -17.91
CA LYS A 66 13.75 1.36 -18.42
C LYS A 66 14.57 2.14 -17.39
N GLU A 67 13.90 2.76 -16.44
CA GLU A 67 14.48 3.53 -15.33
C GLU A 67 13.71 3.23 -14.04
N CYS A 68 14.33 3.51 -12.89
CA CYS A 68 13.68 3.39 -11.59
C CYS A 68 12.60 4.49 -11.42
N PRO A 69 11.34 4.15 -11.07
CA PRO A 69 10.26 5.15 -10.91
C PRO A 69 10.48 6.19 -9.80
N VAL A 70 11.27 5.86 -8.78
CA VAL A 70 11.62 6.75 -7.66
C VAL A 70 12.92 7.50 -7.97
N CYS A 71 13.90 6.71 -8.41
CA CYS A 71 15.26 7.03 -8.75
C CYS A 71 15.54 7.93 -9.94
N ARG A 72 14.79 7.65 -11.01
CA ARG A 72 15.10 7.97 -12.41
C ARG A 72 16.45 7.46 -12.93
N ILE A 73 17.17 6.64 -12.15
CA ILE A 73 18.39 5.97 -12.61
C ILE A 73 18.03 4.89 -13.66
N PRO A 74 18.70 4.86 -14.83
CA PRO A 74 18.51 3.83 -15.84
C PRO A 74 18.79 2.42 -15.30
N LEU A 75 17.97 1.45 -15.68
CA LEU A 75 18.10 0.08 -15.19
C LEU A 75 19.18 -0.67 -15.96
N SER A 76 20.13 -1.24 -15.22
CA SER A 76 21.14 -2.17 -15.76
C SER A 76 20.79 -3.64 -15.51
N GLY A 77 19.87 -3.92 -14.58
CA GLY A 77 19.49 -5.27 -14.22
C GLY A 77 18.35 -5.33 -13.21
N ARG A 78 17.91 -6.56 -12.91
CA ARG A 78 16.81 -6.85 -11.97
C ARG A 78 17.15 -8.11 -11.18
N LEU A 79 16.87 -8.10 -9.88
CA LEU A 79 16.97 -9.29 -9.04
C LEU A 79 15.58 -9.62 -8.51
N VAL A 80 15.09 -10.81 -8.85
CA VAL A 80 13.78 -11.30 -8.39
C VAL A 80 13.98 -12.19 -7.16
N CYS A 81 13.38 -11.80 -6.04
CA CYS A 81 13.38 -12.59 -4.81
C CYS A 81 12.28 -13.65 -4.88
N LYS A 82 12.68 -14.92 -5.05
CA LYS A 82 11.77 -16.07 -5.05
C LYS A 82 11.47 -16.63 -3.65
N TYR A 83 12.12 -16.12 -2.61
CA TYR A 83 11.98 -16.65 -1.25
C TYR A 83 10.63 -16.36 -0.59
N PHE A 84 9.92 -15.29 -1.02
CA PHE A 84 8.63 -14.92 -0.42
C PHE A 84 7.50 -15.94 -0.69
N GLU A 85 7.63 -16.79 -1.71
CA GLU A 85 6.64 -17.83 -2.02
C GLU A 85 6.76 -19.05 -1.10
N LYS A 86 7.95 -19.34 -0.57
CA LYS A 86 8.22 -20.54 0.25
C LYS A 86 7.83 -20.39 1.74
N GLY A 87 7.52 -19.18 2.20
CA GLY A 87 7.17 -18.90 3.60
C GLY A 87 5.66 -18.91 3.90
N LYS A 88 4.83 -19.37 2.95
CA LYS A 88 3.37 -19.43 3.07
C LYS A 88 2.83 -20.88 3.16
N GLU A 89 3.71 -21.87 3.39
CA GLU A 89 3.38 -23.27 3.72
C GLU A 89 3.54 -23.55 5.22
#